data_AF-A0A060CMX2-F1
#
_entry.id   AF-A0A060CMX2-F1
#
_cell.length_a   1.000
_cell.length_b   1.000
_cell.length_c   1.000
_cell.angle_alpha   90.00
_cell.angle_beta   90.00
_cell.angle_gamma   90.00
#
_symmetry.space_group_name_H-M   'P 1'
#
loop_
_entity.id
_entity.type
_entity.pdbx_description
1 polymer ?
#
loop_
_entity_poly.entity_id
_entity_poly.type
_entity_poly.pdbx_seq_one_letter_code
_entity_poly.pdbx_strand_id
1 'polypeptide(L)'
;HATVFCCFNNSYKLNPRSMGRMFAVLRRVPEAVLWLLSGPGHADRRLRDAASTAGIAPERLVFARKLPHADYLARYRHADLFLDSSPYNAHTTASDALWAGCPVLTV
;
A
#
# COMPACT_ATOMS: atom_id res chain seq x y z
N HIS A 1 2.55 5.83 18.26
CA HIS A 1 3.16 5.49 16.97
C HIS A 1 2.20 4.56 16.26
N ALA A 2 1.66 4.95 15.10
CA ALA A 2 0.73 4.13 14.33
C ALA A 2 1.51 3.39 13.23
N THR A 3 1.18 2.12 12.97
CA THR A 3 1.88 1.31 11.97
C THR A 3 1.50 1.71 10.55
N VAL A 4 2.50 1.96 9.69
CA VAL A 4 2.33 2.30 8.28
C VAL A 4 2.69 1.09 7.43
N PHE A 5 1.67 0.36 6.98
CA PHE A 5 1.84 -0.61 5.91
C PHE A 5 1.92 0.13 4.58
N CYS A 6 2.81 -0.29 3.67
CA CYS A 6 2.89 0.30 2.34
C CYS A 6 2.74 -0.75 1.23
N CYS A 7 2.19 -0.32 0.09
CA CYS A 7 2.20 -1.08 -1.15
C CYS A 7 2.25 -0.09 -2.32
N PHE A 8 3.46 0.27 -2.73
CA PHE A 8 3.66 1.26 -3.79
C PHE A 8 3.63 0.66 -5.20
N ASN A 9 2.82 -0.38 -5.40
CA ASN A 9 2.68 -1.03 -6.68
C ASN A 9 1.76 -0.25 -7.63
N ASN A 10 1.96 -0.45 -8.93
CA ASN A 10 1.06 0.08 -9.95
C ASN A 10 -0.38 -0.41 -9.72
N SER A 11 -1.36 0.44 -10.04
CA SER A 11 -2.77 0.19 -9.75
C SER A 11 -3.31 -1.12 -10.34
N TYR A 12 -2.80 -1.57 -11.50
CA TYR A 12 -3.24 -2.82 -12.12
C TYR A 12 -2.80 -4.08 -11.35
N LYS A 13 -1.85 -3.98 -10.41
CA LYS A 13 -1.45 -5.08 -9.53
C LYS A 13 -2.34 -5.18 -8.29
N LEU A 14 -3.12 -4.15 -7.98
CA LEU A 14 -4.01 -4.06 -6.81
C LEU A 14 -5.35 -4.76 -7.09
N ASN A 15 -5.31 -6.07 -7.27
CA ASN A 15 -6.50 -6.88 -7.49
C ASN A 15 -7.29 -7.16 -6.19
N PRO A 16 -8.55 -7.63 -6.27
CA PRO A 16 -9.38 -7.89 -5.10
C PRO A 16 -8.77 -8.86 -4.09
N ARG A 17 -8.00 -9.86 -4.55
CA ARG A 17 -7.33 -10.84 -3.66
C ARG A 17 -6.23 -10.18 -2.83
N SER A 18 -5.41 -9.33 -3.45
CA SER A 18 -4.33 -8.60 -2.76
C SER A 18 -4.91 -7.57 -1.79
N MET A 19 -5.86 -6.76 -2.23
CA MET A 19 -6.52 -5.76 -1.39
C MET A 19 -7.28 -6.41 -0.22
N GLY A 20 -7.97 -7.53 -0.45
CA GLY A 20 -8.70 -8.24 0.61
C GLY A 20 -7.79 -8.73 1.74
N ARG A 21 -6.56 -9.15 1.43
CA ARG A 21 -5.56 -9.55 2.43
C ARG A 21 -5.03 -8.35 3.21
N MET A 22 -4.72 -7.26 2.52
CA MET A 22 -4.29 -6.02 3.17
C MET A 22 -5.38 -5.48 4.11
N PHE A 23 -6.65 -5.52 3.68
CA PHE A 23 -7.78 -5.17 4.55
C PHE A 23 -7.89 -6.09 5.75
N ALA A 24 -7.67 -7.40 5.60
CA ALA A 24 -7.66 -8.33 6.72
C ALA A 24 -6.56 -7.99 7.76
N VAL A 25 -5.41 -7.47 7.32
CA VAL A 25 -4.38 -6.93 8.23
C VAL A 25 -4.88 -5.68 8.94
N LEU A 26 -5.44 -4.71 8.21
CA LEU A 26 -5.97 -3.47 8.79
C LEU A 26 -7.09 -3.72 9.83
N ARG A 27 -7.93 -4.76 9.64
CA ARG A 27 -8.94 -5.13 10.66
C ARG A 27 -8.31 -5.59 11.98
N ARG A 28 -7.16 -6.24 11.92
CA ARG A 28 -6.46 -6.78 13.10
C ARG A 28 -5.55 -5.79 13.78
N VAL A 29 -5.20 -4.69 13.10
CA VAL A 29 -4.34 -3.63 13.64
C VAL A 29 -5.11 -2.31 13.53
N PRO A 30 -5.94 -1.93 14.52
CA PRO A 30 -6.91 -0.84 14.40
C PRO A 30 -6.31 0.52 14.03
N GLU A 31 -5.14 0.85 14.58
CA GLU A 31 -4.46 2.14 14.37
C GLU A 31 -3.62 2.18 13.09
N ALA A 32 -3.46 1.05 12.39
CA ALA A 32 -2.60 1.00 11.21
C ALA A 32 -3.22 1.72 10.01
N VAL A 33 -2.39 2.24 9.13
CA VAL A 33 -2.78 2.77 7.82
C VAL A 33 -2.16 1.94 6.70
N LEU A 34 -2.79 1.97 5.52
CA LEU A 34 -2.23 1.42 4.30
C LEU A 34 -1.92 2.55 3.33
N TRP A 35 -0.64 2.69 3.01
CA TRP A 35 -0.12 3.72 2.13
C TRP A 35 0.11 3.16 0.72
N LEU A 36 -0.64 3.69 -0.24
CA LEU A 36 -0.66 3.26 -1.64
C LEU A 36 -0.14 4.39 -2.55
N LEU A 37 0.26 4.07 -3.77
CA LEU A 37 0.42 5.10 -4.80
C LEU A 37 -0.96 5.53 -5.32
N SER A 38 -1.12 6.84 -5.52
CA SER A 38 -2.31 7.37 -6.20
C SER A 38 -2.36 6.84 -7.63
N GLY A 39 -3.50 6.25 -7.99
CA GLY A 39 -3.74 5.62 -9.29
C GLY A 39 -4.43 6.56 -10.29
N PRO A 40 -4.57 6.11 -11.55
CA PRO A 40 -5.20 6.91 -12.60
C PRO A 40 -6.72 7.06 -12.39
N GLY A 41 -7.27 8.17 -12.88
CA GLY A 41 -8.71 8.43 -12.92
C GLY A 41 -9.34 8.36 -11.53
N HIS A 42 -10.25 7.41 -11.33
CA HIS A 42 -10.98 7.22 -10.07
C HIS A 42 -10.50 5.99 -9.28
N ALA A 43 -9.27 5.53 -9.48
CA ALA A 43 -8.72 4.38 -8.76
C ALA A 43 -8.78 4.56 -7.23
N ASP A 44 -8.32 5.70 -6.72
CA ASP A 44 -8.25 5.98 -5.28
C ASP A 44 -9.64 5.97 -4.63
N ARG A 45 -10.64 6.55 -5.32
CA ARG A 45 -12.04 6.52 -4.86
C ARG A 45 -12.57 5.08 -4.82
N ARG A 46 -12.37 4.30 -5.88
CA ARG A 46 -12.82 2.89 -5.92
C ARG A 46 -12.19 2.05 -4.81
N LEU A 47 -10.93 2.31 -4.46
CA LEU A 47 -10.26 1.62 -3.35
C LEU A 47 -10.82 2.03 -1.99
N ARG A 48 -11.18 3.32 -1.81
CA ARG A 48 -11.90 3.80 -0.62
C ARG A 48 -13.29 3.16 -0.50
N ASP A 49 -14.05 3.10 -1.59
CA ASP A 49 -15.38 2.47 -1.60
C ASP A 49 -15.29 0.97 -1.26
N ALA A 50 -14.27 0.28 -1.78
CA ALA A 50 -13.98 -1.11 -1.45
C ALA A 50 -13.57 -1.28 0.02
N ALA A 51 -12.82 -0.33 0.60
CA ALA A 51 -12.48 -0.34 2.02
C ALA A 51 -13.73 -0.19 2.89
N SER A 52 -14.60 0.79 2.59
CA SER A 52 -15.88 0.96 3.29
C SER A 52 -16.71 -0.31 3.28
N THR A 53 -16.84 -0.92 2.09
CA THR A 53 -17.59 -2.19 1.91
C THR A 53 -17.00 -3.32 2.74
N ALA A 54 -15.67 -3.31 2.96
CA ALA A 54 -14.94 -4.30 3.74
C ALA A 54 -14.88 -4.00 5.25
N GLY A 55 -15.58 -2.96 5.72
CA GLY A 55 -15.59 -2.52 7.12
C GLY A 55 -14.31 -1.79 7.56
N ILE A 56 -13.55 -1.23 6.62
CA ILE A 56 -12.35 -0.44 6.88
C ILE A 56 -12.68 1.04 6.65
N ALA A 57 -12.36 1.89 7.64
CA ALA A 57 -12.48 3.34 7.50
C ALA A 57 -11.64 3.84 6.29
N PRO A 58 -12.25 4.50 5.28
CA PRO A 58 -11.56 4.94 4.07
C PRO A 58 -10.35 5.85 4.31
N GLU A 59 -10.35 6.58 5.42
CA GLU A 59 -9.30 7.50 5.85
C GLU A 59 -8.01 6.75 6.19
N ARG A 60 -8.10 5.45 6.47
CA ARG A 60 -6.94 4.57 6.70
C ARG A 60 -6.22 4.20 5.40
N LEU A 61 -6.79 4.51 4.23
CA LEU A 61 -6.11 4.45 2.95
C LEU A 61 -5.51 5.81 2.59
N VAL A 62 -4.19 5.87 2.65
CA VAL A 62 -3.41 7.05 2.29
C VAL A 62 -2.88 6.88 0.88
N PHE A 63 -2.99 7.92 0.04
CA PHE A 63 -2.57 7.88 -1.35
C PHE A 63 -1.41 8.86 -1.59
N ALA A 64 -0.25 8.31 -1.92
CA ALA A 64 0.95 9.06 -2.23
C ALA A 64 0.90 9.58 -3.67
N ARG A 65 0.98 10.89 -3.86
CA ARG A 65 1.15 11.49 -5.19
C ARG A 65 2.45 11.04 -5.86
N LYS A 66 2.49 11.05 -7.19
CA LYS A 66 3.73 10.82 -7.94
C LYS A 66 4.76 11.91 -7.57
N LEU A 67 6.01 11.50 -7.41
CA LEU A 67 7.14 12.37 -7.09
C LEU A 67 8.37 11.98 -7.93
N PRO A 68 9.38 12.86 -8.03
CA PRO A 68 10.71 12.47 -8.47
C PRO A 68 11.24 11.28 -7.67
N HIS A 69 12.09 10.46 -8.29
CA HIS A 69 12.48 9.16 -7.74
C HIS A 69 13.14 9.26 -6.34
N ALA A 70 14.02 10.24 -6.12
CA ALA A 70 14.68 10.43 -4.83
C ALA A 70 13.69 10.73 -3.69
N ASP A 71 12.72 11.62 -3.93
CA ASP A 71 11.70 11.97 -2.94
C ASP A 71 10.72 10.82 -2.71
N TYR A 72 10.41 10.04 -3.75
CA TYR A 72 9.64 8.81 -3.62
C TYR A 72 10.38 7.78 -2.75
N LEU A 73 11.67 7.56 -2.99
CA LEU A 73 12.48 6.60 -2.25
C LEU A 73 12.59 6.99 -0.77
N ALA A 74 12.70 8.29 -0.47
CA ALA A 74 12.73 8.80 0.90
C ALA A 74 11.48 8.45 1.72
N ARG A 75 10.33 8.20 1.06
CA ARG A 75 9.08 7.82 1.75
C ARG A 75 9.16 6.50 2.48
N TYR A 76 9.98 5.56 2.00
CA TYR A 76 10.12 4.25 2.64
C TYR A 76 10.65 4.34 4.07
N ARG A 77 11.32 5.43 4.45
CA ARG A 77 11.74 5.70 5.84
C ARG A 77 10.58 5.82 6.82
N HIS A 78 9.37 6.06 6.32
CA HIS A 78 8.15 6.14 7.11
C HIS A 78 7.26 4.90 6.97
N ALA A 79 7.69 3.89 6.21
CA ALA A 79 6.96 2.64 6.04
C ALA A 79 7.54 1.56 6.96
N ASP A 80 6.69 0.98 7.80
CA ASP A 80 7.09 -0.07 8.73
C ASP A 80 7.19 -1.45 8.06
N LEU A 81 6.33 -1.72 7.07
CA LEU A 81 6.32 -2.98 6.33
C LEU A 81 5.69 -2.81 4.94
N PHE A 82 6.35 -3.34 3.92
CA PHE A 82 5.80 -3.44 2.57
C PHE A 82 4.99 -4.72 2.41
N LEU A 83 3.72 -4.59 2.01
CA LEU A 83 2.82 -5.70 1.69
C LEU A 83 2.77 -5.90 0.18
N ASP A 84 3.29 -7.02 -0.31
CA ASP A 84 3.30 -7.27 -1.76
C ASP A 84 1.94 -7.75 -2.30
N SER A 85 1.75 -7.57 -3.61
CA SER A 85 0.59 -8.05 -4.37
C SER A 85 0.86 -9.39 -5.04
N SER A 86 -0.20 -10.17 -5.31
CA SER A 86 -0.13 -11.46 -5.99
C SER A 86 -1.33 -11.60 -6.94
N PRO A 87 -1.19 -12.22 -8.14
CA PRO A 87 -0.05 -13.03 -8.60
C PRO A 87 1.08 -12.23 -9.25
N TYR A 88 0.91 -10.93 -9.44
CA TYR A 88 1.94 -10.06 -10.00
C TYR A 88 2.62 -9.28 -8.87
N ASN A 89 3.82 -9.71 -8.53
CA ASN A 89 4.61 -9.15 -7.42
C ASN A 89 5.14 -7.73 -7.71
N ALA A 90 5.57 -7.06 -6.66
CA ALA A 90 6.46 -5.91 -6.73
C ALA A 90 7.76 -6.35 -7.41
N HIS A 91 8.28 -5.48 -8.28
CA HIS A 91 9.55 -5.74 -8.97
C HIS A 91 10.51 -4.65 -8.51
N THR A 92 10.63 -3.56 -9.27
CA THR A 92 11.42 -2.39 -8.89
C THR A 92 11.02 -1.84 -7.51
N THR A 93 9.73 -1.80 -7.20
CA THR A 93 9.19 -1.29 -5.93
C THR A 93 9.62 -2.12 -4.71
N ALA A 94 9.79 -3.43 -4.86
CA ALA A 94 10.32 -4.27 -3.78
C ALA A 94 11.82 -4.02 -3.59
N SER A 95 12.55 -3.88 -4.70
CA SER A 95 13.98 -3.51 -4.66
C SER A 95 14.18 -2.14 -3.98
N ASP A 96 13.33 -1.15 -4.29
CA ASP A 96 13.35 0.18 -3.68
C ASP A 96 13.11 0.10 -2.16
N ALA A 97 12.10 -0.68 -1.75
CA ALA A 97 11.75 -0.86 -0.35
C ALA A 97 12.93 -1.46 0.44
N LEU A 98 13.52 -2.55 -0.07
CA LEU A 98 14.66 -3.20 0.55
C LEU A 98 15.90 -2.31 0.58
N TRP A 99 16.15 -1.55 -0.49
CA TRP A 99 17.24 -0.57 -0.54
C TRP A 99 17.10 0.51 0.53
N ALA A 100 15.88 0.96 0.79
CA ALA A 100 15.58 1.93 1.83
C ALA A 100 15.48 1.33 3.25
N GLY A 101 15.69 0.01 3.41
CA GLY A 101 15.63 -0.69 4.68
C GLY A 101 14.22 -1.08 5.16
N CYS A 102 13.20 -0.96 4.30
CA CYS A 102 11.84 -1.38 4.61
C CYS A 102 11.67 -2.88 4.30
N PRO A 103 11.25 -3.71 5.28
CA PRO A 103 11.03 -5.14 5.05
C PRO A 103 9.88 -5.36 4.06
N VAL A 104 9.96 -6.44 3.27
CA VAL A 104 8.96 -6.82 2.26
C VAL A 104 8.35 -8.18 2.61
N LEU A 105 7.03 -8.24 2.71
CA LEU A 105 6.26 -9.48 2.89
C LEU A 105 5.62 -9.90 1.56
N THR A 106 5.92 -11.11 1.11
CA THR A 106 5.35 -11.74 -0.09
C THR A 106 4.88 -13.17 0.20
N VAL A 107 4.08 -13.75 -0.71
CA VAL A 107 3.68 -15.17 -0.74
C VAL A 107 4.31 -15.90 -1.92
#